data_AF-A0A3B0Y232-F1
#
_entry.id   AF-A0A3B0Y232-F1
#
_cell.length_a   1.000
_cell.length_b   1.000
_cell.length_c   1.000
_cell.angle_alpha   90.00
_cell.angle_beta   90.00
_cell.angle_gamma   90.00
#
_symmetry.space_group_name_H-M   'P 1'
#
loop_
_entity.id
_entity.type
_entity.pdbx_description
1 polymer ?
#
loop_
_entity_poly.entity_id
_entity_poly.type
_entity_poly.pdbx_seq_one_letter_code
_entity_poly.pdbx_strand_id
1 'polypeptide(L)'
;MSEKTFIIGKDRDLETTIESMQQKLLDLGIEIEEASWLNPVPNVYSVHIRDKDCGLMFTNGKGATAKACLASALGEYFERLSCNYFFADFYLGEAFAKGEFVHYPNEKWFSFENTLPEGLMDPTLWDFYDPERLLKPQNLIDTNSIGGAIGGAASGVGAEGRGICAVPYTRQRDGQPVYLPVSIIGNLYVSNGMSAGNTPNEARVQSLSEIFERYVKNKIIAEGICLPEIPQQVIDRFPGIKQSIEELQAHGYHLRIADASLGGKYPVISVTLINPRDGAVFASFGGHPCFEVAFERTVTELLQGRSLDQLDGFQPPSFDLDEVADHHNLEIHFIDSSGLIAYDFFKNKADYEFADWDHNTSTEDEFAYCCRIIHEMGFDIYISDYNHLNVYACRIIVPGMSDIYP
;
A
#
# COMPACT_ATOMS: atom_id res chain seq x y z
N MET A 1 -3.51 25.81 -25.98
CA MET A 1 -3.85 24.48 -25.44
C MET A 1 -2.74 24.15 -24.46
N SER A 2 -3.05 23.84 -23.21
CA SER A 2 -2.05 23.31 -22.27
C SER A 2 -1.51 21.99 -22.80
N GLU A 3 -0.24 21.71 -22.50
CA GLU A 3 0.38 20.41 -22.77
C GLU A 3 -0.41 19.29 -22.07
N LYS A 4 -0.47 18.11 -22.69
CA LYS A 4 -1.17 16.93 -22.17
C LYS A 4 -0.21 15.75 -22.19
N THR A 5 0.22 15.31 -21.00
CA THR A 5 1.16 14.21 -20.82
C THR A 5 0.42 12.97 -20.32
N PHE A 6 0.45 11.89 -21.10
CA PHE A 6 -0.08 10.58 -20.72
C PHE A 6 1.07 9.65 -20.35
N ILE A 7 0.93 8.93 -19.24
CA ILE A 7 1.87 7.89 -18.80
C ILE A 7 1.18 6.53 -18.75
N ILE A 8 1.95 5.45 -18.84
CA ILE A 8 1.43 4.07 -18.88
C ILE A 8 0.69 3.77 -17.56
N GLY A 9 -0.43 3.03 -17.66
CA GLY A 9 -1.25 2.66 -16.51
C GLY A 9 -2.12 3.78 -15.93
N LYS A 10 -2.20 4.94 -16.61
CA LYS A 10 -3.10 6.04 -16.22
C LYS A 10 -4.12 6.35 -17.31
N ASP A 11 -5.37 6.51 -16.90
CA ASP A 11 -6.52 6.75 -17.77
C ASP A 11 -6.73 8.24 -18.09
N ARG A 12 -5.88 9.13 -17.55
CA ARG A 12 -5.94 10.58 -17.76
C ARG A 12 -4.55 11.21 -17.84
N ASP A 13 -4.47 12.35 -18.52
CA ASP A 13 -3.27 13.17 -18.55
C ASP A 13 -2.95 13.79 -17.19
N LEU A 14 -1.66 13.90 -16.89
CA LEU A 14 -1.16 14.40 -15.61
C LEU A 14 -1.67 15.80 -15.29
N GLU A 15 -1.71 16.69 -16.28
CA GLU A 15 -2.12 18.08 -16.07
C GLU A 15 -3.58 18.19 -15.62
N THR A 16 -4.50 17.47 -16.28
CA THR A 16 -5.90 17.49 -15.85
C THR A 16 -6.09 16.80 -14.51
N THR A 17 -5.35 15.73 -14.23
CA THR A 17 -5.41 15.05 -12.92
C THR A 17 -5.00 16.01 -11.80
N ILE A 18 -3.86 16.69 -11.94
CA ILE A 18 -3.35 17.66 -10.96
C ILE A 18 -4.35 18.81 -10.78
N GLU A 19 -4.74 19.47 -11.88
CA GLU A 19 -5.67 20.61 -11.84
C GLU A 19 -6.99 20.21 -11.18
N SER A 20 -7.55 19.05 -11.55
CA SER A 20 -8.80 18.57 -10.99
C SER A 20 -8.69 18.23 -9.50
N MET A 21 -7.61 17.60 -9.06
CA MET A 21 -7.44 17.21 -7.65
C MET A 21 -7.17 18.42 -6.77
N GLN A 22 -6.32 19.36 -7.22
CA GLN A 22 -6.08 20.62 -6.50
C GLN A 22 -7.37 21.42 -6.34
N GLN A 23 -8.16 21.58 -7.41
CA GLN A 23 -9.42 22.31 -7.32
C GLN A 23 -10.40 21.64 -6.35
N LYS A 24 -10.51 20.30 -6.36
CA LYS A 24 -11.40 19.58 -5.43
C LYS A 24 -10.97 19.71 -3.97
N LEU A 25 -9.67 19.74 -3.68
CA LEU A 25 -9.18 20.00 -2.31
C LEU A 25 -9.53 21.43 -1.87
N LEU A 26 -9.33 22.42 -2.76
CA LEU A 26 -9.72 23.80 -2.49
C LEU A 26 -11.23 23.95 -2.26
N ASP A 27 -12.07 23.25 -3.04
CA ASP A 27 -13.52 23.25 -2.86
C ASP A 27 -13.96 22.64 -1.51
N LEU A 28 -13.13 21.76 -0.93
CA LEU A 28 -13.29 21.20 0.42
C LEU A 28 -12.71 22.13 1.52
N GLY A 29 -12.10 23.26 1.15
CA GLY A 29 -11.43 24.17 2.07
C GLY A 29 -10.06 23.68 2.54
N ILE A 30 -9.45 22.71 1.84
CA ILE A 30 -8.13 22.19 2.13
C ILE A 30 -7.11 22.88 1.22
N GLU A 31 -6.26 23.70 1.81
CA GLU A 31 -5.17 24.35 1.09
C GLU A 31 -3.89 23.52 1.22
N ILE A 32 -3.46 22.90 0.13
CA ILE A 32 -2.21 22.15 0.09
C ILE A 32 -1.01 23.07 -0.15
N GLU A 33 0.09 22.83 0.56
CA GLU A 33 1.42 23.32 0.22
C GLU A 33 2.38 22.18 -0.11
N GLU A 34 3.25 22.42 -1.10
CA GLU A 34 4.35 21.53 -1.48
C GLU A 34 5.57 21.86 -0.61
N ALA A 35 5.79 21.10 0.46
CA ALA A 35 6.76 21.46 1.49
C ALA A 35 8.21 21.15 1.11
N SER A 36 8.45 20.06 0.35
CA SER A 36 9.80 19.71 -0.12
C SER A 36 9.77 18.86 -1.38
N TRP A 37 10.74 19.10 -2.25
CA TRP A 37 10.95 18.37 -3.50
C TRP A 37 12.35 17.77 -3.53
N LEU A 38 12.47 16.55 -4.06
CA LEU A 38 13.74 15.90 -4.38
C LEU A 38 13.73 15.37 -5.81
N ASN A 39 14.91 15.39 -6.41
CA ASN A 39 15.21 14.73 -7.69
C ASN A 39 16.66 14.19 -7.64
N PRO A 40 16.90 13.13 -6.83
CA PRO A 40 18.25 12.69 -6.49
C PRO A 40 19.03 12.09 -7.67
N VAL A 41 18.33 11.50 -8.64
CA VAL A 41 18.89 10.97 -9.89
C VAL A 41 17.92 11.28 -11.04
N PRO A 42 18.35 11.22 -12.32
CA PRO A 42 17.45 11.42 -13.45
C PRO A 42 16.22 10.53 -13.35
N ASN A 43 15.06 11.06 -13.71
CA ASN A 43 13.79 10.34 -13.76
C ASN A 43 13.34 9.76 -12.42
N VAL A 44 13.75 10.33 -11.28
CA VAL A 44 13.25 9.94 -9.96
C VAL A 44 12.95 11.19 -9.14
N TYR A 45 11.67 11.49 -8.98
CA TYR A 45 11.18 12.63 -8.21
C TYR A 45 10.43 12.15 -6.98
N SER A 46 10.54 12.91 -5.89
CA SER A 46 9.62 12.81 -4.76
C SER A 46 9.19 14.18 -4.25
N VAL A 47 7.96 14.29 -3.76
CA VAL A 47 7.41 15.51 -3.17
C VAL A 47 6.70 15.19 -1.86
N HIS A 48 6.86 16.05 -0.86
CA HIS A 48 6.05 16.04 0.35
C HIS A 48 5.02 17.16 0.27
N ILE A 49 3.74 16.83 0.41
CA ILE A 49 2.64 17.80 0.43
C ILE A 49 1.89 17.71 1.75
N ARG A 50 1.35 18.83 2.23
CA ARG A 50 0.54 18.87 3.46
C ARG A 50 -0.53 19.95 3.43
N ASP A 51 -1.54 19.79 4.26
CA ASP A 51 -2.47 20.87 4.58
C ASP A 51 -1.74 22.00 5.33
N LYS A 52 -1.97 23.24 4.92
CA LYS A 52 -1.45 24.43 5.61
C LYS A 52 -2.03 24.60 7.02
N ASP A 53 -3.29 24.24 7.20
CA ASP A 53 -4.02 24.45 8.46
C ASP A 53 -3.91 23.25 9.41
N CYS A 54 -3.59 22.06 8.87
CA CYS A 54 -3.46 20.83 9.63
C CYS A 54 -2.22 20.01 9.23
N GLY A 55 -1.08 20.30 9.84
CA GLY A 55 0.19 19.60 9.53
C GLY A 55 0.21 18.09 9.78
N LEU A 56 -0.83 17.51 10.39
CA LEU A 56 -1.01 16.05 10.51
C LEU A 56 -1.48 15.41 9.19
N MET A 57 -2.12 16.19 8.30
CA MET A 57 -2.63 15.72 7.02
C MET A 57 -1.58 15.99 5.94
N PHE A 58 -0.76 14.98 5.67
CA PHE A 58 0.30 15.05 4.67
C PHE A 58 0.43 13.74 3.92
N THR A 59 0.93 13.82 2.69
CA THR A 59 1.26 12.65 1.87
C THR A 59 2.55 12.89 1.11
N ASN A 60 3.08 11.81 0.55
CA ASN A 60 4.25 11.89 -0.30
C ASN A 60 3.87 11.44 -1.71
N GLY A 61 4.52 12.01 -2.72
CA GLY A 61 4.43 11.55 -4.10
C GLY A 61 5.77 11.02 -4.57
N LYS A 62 5.71 10.11 -5.53
CA LYS A 62 6.86 9.61 -6.29
C LYS A 62 6.52 9.51 -7.77
N GLY A 63 7.52 9.62 -8.65
CA GLY A 63 7.34 9.36 -10.07
C GLY A 63 8.51 9.78 -10.94
N ALA A 64 8.50 9.40 -12.22
CA ALA A 64 9.60 9.69 -13.13
C ALA A 64 9.69 11.15 -13.62
N THR A 65 8.66 11.96 -13.36
CA THR A 65 8.67 13.39 -13.66
C THR A 65 8.06 14.18 -12.51
N ALA A 66 8.34 15.48 -12.43
CA ALA A 66 7.74 16.35 -11.42
C ALA A 66 6.19 16.32 -11.47
N LYS A 67 5.58 16.33 -12.67
CA LYS A 67 4.11 16.23 -12.81
C LYS A 67 3.58 14.89 -12.32
N ALA A 68 4.21 13.77 -12.69
CA ALA A 68 3.80 12.44 -12.25
C ALA A 68 3.89 12.32 -10.72
N CYS A 69 4.96 12.86 -10.14
CA CYS A 69 5.19 12.91 -8.71
C CYS A 69 4.12 13.74 -7.97
N LEU A 70 3.77 14.94 -8.46
CA LEU A 70 2.72 15.75 -7.85
C LEU A 70 1.34 15.08 -7.97
N ALA A 71 1.03 14.49 -9.13
CA ALA A 71 -0.20 13.73 -9.33
C ALA A 71 -0.29 12.54 -8.35
N SER A 72 0.84 11.85 -8.11
CA SER A 72 0.93 10.78 -7.11
C SER A 72 0.64 11.29 -5.70
N ALA A 73 1.24 12.41 -5.29
CA ALA A 73 1.04 12.96 -3.94
C ALA A 73 -0.43 13.35 -3.69
N LEU A 74 -1.04 14.02 -4.67
CA LEU A 74 -2.45 14.42 -4.62
C LEU A 74 -3.39 13.21 -4.65
N GLY A 75 -3.08 12.19 -5.46
CA GLY A 75 -3.79 10.92 -5.47
C GLY A 75 -3.77 10.24 -4.11
N GLU A 76 -2.58 10.10 -3.51
CA GLU A 76 -2.42 9.56 -2.16
C GLU A 76 -3.20 10.41 -1.13
N TYR A 77 -3.25 11.73 -1.28
CA TYR A 77 -4.04 12.59 -0.39
C TYR A 77 -5.54 12.24 -0.45
N PHE A 78 -6.11 12.09 -1.65
CA PHE A 78 -7.51 11.67 -1.82
C PHE A 78 -7.76 10.23 -1.34
N GLU A 79 -6.78 9.35 -1.51
CA GLU A 79 -6.82 7.98 -0.98
C GLU A 79 -6.96 7.99 0.55
N ARG A 80 -6.04 8.68 1.25
CA ARG A 80 -6.03 8.76 2.72
C ARG A 80 -7.25 9.49 3.25
N LEU A 81 -7.67 10.57 2.58
CA LEU A 81 -8.85 11.34 2.97
C LEU A 81 -10.14 10.51 2.80
N SER A 82 -10.30 9.82 1.68
CA SER A 82 -11.49 8.98 1.42
C SER A 82 -11.59 7.78 2.35
N CYS A 83 -10.45 7.24 2.77
CA CYS A 83 -10.36 6.10 3.68
C CYS A 83 -10.32 6.51 5.18
N ASN A 84 -10.53 7.80 5.49
CA ASN A 84 -10.41 8.38 6.84
C ASN A 84 -9.06 8.09 7.52
N TYR A 85 -8.01 7.80 6.76
CA TYR A 85 -6.78 7.21 7.30
C TYR A 85 -5.92 8.21 8.08
N PHE A 86 -5.99 9.50 7.76
CA PHE A 86 -5.37 10.56 8.58
C PHE A 86 -5.85 10.54 10.04
N PHE A 87 -7.02 9.95 10.28
CA PHE A 87 -7.69 9.93 11.57
C PHE A 87 -7.63 8.57 12.26
N ALA A 88 -7.07 7.54 11.62
CA ALA A 88 -7.18 6.14 12.05
C ALA A 88 -6.67 5.90 13.48
N ASP A 89 -5.63 6.63 13.90
CA ASP A 89 -4.97 6.46 15.20
C ASP A 89 -5.58 7.31 16.33
N PHE A 90 -6.64 8.08 16.04
CA PHE A 90 -7.19 9.07 16.96
C PHE A 90 -8.61 8.73 17.41
N TYR A 91 -8.85 8.85 18.71
CA TYR A 91 -10.20 9.04 19.22
C TYR A 91 -10.74 10.40 18.78
N LEU A 92 -11.92 10.42 18.13
CA LEU A 92 -12.47 11.63 17.52
C LEU A 92 -13.29 12.49 18.48
N GLY A 93 -13.39 12.10 19.75
CA GLY A 93 -14.17 12.82 20.74
C GLY A 93 -15.63 12.39 20.80
N GLU A 94 -16.27 12.75 21.92
CA GLU A 94 -17.61 12.26 22.26
C GLU A 94 -18.68 12.74 21.27
N ALA A 95 -18.55 13.97 20.76
CA ALA A 95 -19.48 14.53 19.80
C ALA A 95 -19.49 13.74 18.48
N PHE A 96 -18.31 13.34 17.97
CA PHE A 96 -18.21 12.51 16.78
C PHE A 96 -18.71 11.09 17.04
N ALA A 97 -18.30 10.49 18.16
CA ALA A 97 -18.69 9.13 18.48
C ALA A 97 -20.22 8.95 18.66
N LYS A 98 -20.93 10.03 19.05
CA LYS A 98 -22.40 10.11 19.16
C LYS A 98 -23.09 10.69 17.93
N GLY A 99 -22.35 11.04 16.87
CA GLY A 99 -22.89 11.57 15.64
C GLY A 99 -23.75 10.56 14.88
N GLU A 100 -24.47 11.03 13.85
CA GLU A 100 -25.29 10.17 12.99
C GLU A 100 -24.49 9.00 12.40
N PHE A 101 -23.24 9.27 12.01
CA PHE A 101 -22.22 8.30 11.65
C PHE A 101 -20.86 8.73 12.22
N VAL A 102 -19.91 7.80 12.33
CA VAL A 102 -18.53 8.06 12.74
C VAL A 102 -17.57 8.02 11.55
N HIS A 103 -17.68 6.99 10.71
CA HIS A 103 -16.79 6.74 9.57
C HIS A 103 -17.47 7.09 8.26
N TYR A 104 -18.64 6.51 7.99
CA TYR A 104 -19.38 6.72 6.74
C TYR A 104 -20.89 6.63 6.95
N PRO A 105 -21.72 7.38 6.18
CA PRO A 105 -23.17 7.28 6.28
C PRO A 105 -23.76 5.87 6.03
N ASN A 106 -23.03 4.99 5.34
CA ASN A 106 -23.42 3.61 5.05
C ASN A 106 -22.81 2.58 6.02
N GLU A 107 -22.13 3.02 7.08
CA GLU A 107 -21.67 2.14 8.14
C GLU A 107 -22.84 1.48 8.88
N LYS A 108 -22.57 0.35 9.52
CA LYS A 108 -23.53 -0.32 10.40
C LYS A 108 -22.95 -0.54 11.77
N TRP A 109 -23.81 -0.34 12.76
CA TRP A 109 -23.51 -0.58 14.17
C TRP A 109 -24.19 -1.87 14.62
N PHE A 110 -23.38 -2.79 15.12
CA PHE A 110 -23.82 -4.09 15.59
C PHE A 110 -23.77 -4.10 17.11
N SER A 111 -24.92 -3.96 17.76
CA SER A 111 -25.04 -4.08 19.21
C SER A 111 -24.80 -5.52 19.65
N PHE A 112 -24.21 -5.68 20.83
CA PHE A 112 -23.93 -6.98 21.43
C PHE A 112 -24.17 -6.92 22.94
N GLU A 113 -24.51 -8.07 23.54
CA GLU A 113 -24.47 -8.23 24.99
C GLU A 113 -23.19 -8.96 25.39
N ASN A 114 -23.11 -10.27 25.12
CA ASN A 114 -21.98 -11.12 25.50
C ASN A 114 -21.43 -11.96 24.33
N THR A 115 -22.09 -11.98 23.18
CA THR A 115 -21.73 -12.81 22.01
C THR A 115 -21.50 -11.95 20.78
N LEU A 116 -20.70 -12.44 19.84
CA LEU A 116 -20.49 -11.79 18.56
C LEU A 116 -21.83 -11.69 17.81
N PRO A 117 -22.19 -10.50 17.29
CA PRO A 117 -23.46 -10.30 16.61
C PRO A 117 -23.47 -10.94 15.22
N GLU A 118 -24.62 -11.48 14.82
CA GLU A 118 -24.82 -12.00 13.47
C GLU A 118 -24.74 -10.89 12.42
N GLY A 119 -24.29 -11.24 11.21
CA GLY A 119 -24.20 -10.31 10.08
C GLY A 119 -22.88 -9.52 10.01
N LEU A 120 -22.00 -9.65 11.00
CA LEU A 120 -20.60 -9.26 10.88
C LEU A 120 -19.83 -10.33 10.12
N MET A 121 -19.00 -9.87 9.17
CA MET A 121 -18.13 -10.70 8.35
C MET A 121 -18.88 -11.85 7.65
N ASP A 122 -18.13 -12.75 7.02
CA ASP A 122 -18.64 -13.98 6.47
C ASP A 122 -17.93 -15.18 7.13
N PRO A 123 -18.39 -16.43 6.93
CA PRO A 123 -17.76 -17.59 7.58
C PRO A 123 -16.26 -17.74 7.27
N THR A 124 -15.85 -17.43 6.05
CA THR A 124 -14.44 -17.52 5.63
C THR A 124 -13.55 -16.51 6.36
N LEU A 125 -14.04 -15.29 6.59
CA LEU A 125 -13.35 -14.29 7.41
C LEU A 125 -13.29 -14.70 8.89
N TRP A 126 -14.37 -15.28 9.43
CA TRP A 126 -14.35 -15.80 10.79
C TRP A 126 -13.32 -16.93 10.94
N ASP A 127 -13.27 -17.87 10.00
CA ASP A 127 -12.27 -18.96 10.00
C ASP A 127 -10.83 -18.43 9.93
N PHE A 128 -10.62 -17.31 9.25
CA PHE A 128 -9.30 -16.67 9.15
C PHE A 128 -8.91 -15.90 10.42
N TYR A 129 -9.74 -14.99 10.92
CA TYR A 129 -9.39 -14.11 12.05
C TYR A 129 -9.57 -14.74 13.43
N ASP A 130 -10.49 -15.68 13.56
CA ASP A 130 -10.81 -16.29 14.85
C ASP A 130 -10.97 -17.81 14.73
N PRO A 131 -9.93 -18.54 14.25
CA PRO A 131 -10.00 -19.98 14.03
C PRO A 131 -10.32 -20.75 15.32
N GLU A 132 -9.89 -20.24 16.48
CA GLU A 132 -10.12 -20.85 17.79
C GLU A 132 -11.42 -20.39 18.48
N ARG A 133 -12.17 -19.45 17.87
CA ARG A 133 -13.43 -18.89 18.40
C ARG A 133 -13.27 -18.24 19.79
N LEU A 134 -12.18 -17.50 19.98
CA LEU A 134 -11.82 -16.84 21.24
C LEU A 134 -12.11 -15.33 21.23
N LEU A 135 -12.38 -14.74 20.07
CA LEU A 135 -12.59 -13.30 19.96
C LEU A 135 -13.87 -12.87 20.69
N LYS A 136 -13.77 -11.80 21.48
CA LYS A 136 -14.92 -11.22 22.18
C LYS A 136 -15.39 -9.95 21.47
N PRO A 137 -16.69 -9.62 21.52
CA PRO A 137 -17.20 -8.40 20.89
C PRO A 137 -16.49 -7.12 21.33
N GLN A 138 -16.03 -7.04 22.58
CA GLN A 138 -15.32 -5.87 23.09
C GLN A 138 -13.95 -5.66 22.43
N ASN A 139 -13.36 -6.71 21.86
CA ASN A 139 -12.11 -6.60 21.09
C ASN A 139 -12.31 -5.93 19.73
N LEU A 140 -13.56 -5.79 19.27
CA LEU A 140 -13.90 -5.29 17.94
C LEU A 140 -14.41 -3.84 17.93
N ILE A 141 -14.35 -3.13 19.05
CA ILE A 141 -14.71 -1.71 19.13
C ILE A 141 -13.61 -0.87 18.44
N ASP A 142 -14.01 0.08 17.59
CA ASP A 142 -13.07 0.93 16.86
C ASP A 142 -12.49 2.05 17.72
N THR A 143 -11.22 2.40 17.48
CA THR A 143 -10.49 3.47 18.19
C THR A 143 -11.17 4.83 18.06
N ASN A 144 -11.76 5.12 16.91
CA ASN A 144 -12.31 6.45 16.62
C ASN A 144 -13.55 6.78 17.46
N SER A 145 -14.30 5.75 17.88
CA SER A 145 -15.52 5.88 18.68
C SER A 145 -15.40 5.37 20.13
N ILE A 146 -14.24 4.82 20.52
CA ILE A 146 -14.03 4.25 21.86
C ILE A 146 -14.13 5.37 22.91
N GLY A 147 -15.31 5.49 23.54
CA GLY A 147 -15.62 6.63 24.40
C GLY A 147 -14.64 6.73 25.57
N GLY A 148 -13.73 7.71 25.55
CA GLY A 148 -13.01 8.30 26.69
C GLY A 148 -12.22 7.40 27.65
N ALA A 149 -12.27 6.07 27.56
CA ALA A 149 -11.56 5.16 28.45
C ALA A 149 -10.12 4.94 27.96
N ILE A 150 -9.34 6.03 27.90
CA ILE A 150 -7.89 5.92 27.81
C ILE A 150 -7.41 5.48 29.20
N GLY A 151 -7.18 4.17 29.37
CA GLY A 151 -6.61 3.59 30.58
C GLY A 151 -7.33 2.36 31.10
N GLY A 152 -7.13 1.21 30.43
CA GLY A 152 -7.10 -0.12 31.05
C GLY A 152 -8.34 -0.67 31.76
N ALA A 153 -9.46 0.05 31.85
CA ALA A 153 -10.70 -0.43 32.46
C ALA A 153 -11.82 -0.42 31.42
N ALA A 154 -12.05 -1.60 30.83
CA ALA A 154 -13.21 -1.89 30.01
C ALA A 154 -14.49 -1.76 30.85
N SER A 155 -15.12 -0.58 30.86
CA SER A 155 -16.58 -0.55 30.80
C SER A 155 -16.92 -0.82 29.32
N GLY A 156 -17.08 -2.09 28.98
CA GLY A 156 -17.02 -2.64 27.61
C GLY A 156 -18.11 -2.17 26.66
N VAL A 157 -18.11 -0.88 26.36
CA VAL A 157 -19.05 -0.23 25.47
C VAL A 157 -18.34 0.95 24.82
N GLY A 158 -18.07 0.87 23.51
CA GLY A 158 -17.79 2.06 22.70
C GLY A 158 -18.91 3.09 22.91
N ALA A 159 -18.69 4.36 22.53
CA ALA A 159 -19.55 5.50 22.91
C ALA A 159 -20.98 5.11 23.32
N GLU A 160 -21.20 4.96 24.64
CA GLU A 160 -22.48 4.67 25.28
C GLU A 160 -23.32 3.46 24.79
N GLY A 161 -22.76 2.33 24.32
CA GLY A 161 -23.64 1.21 23.90
C GLY A 161 -23.77 0.99 22.41
N ARG A 162 -23.13 1.82 21.58
CA ARG A 162 -23.39 1.80 20.13
C ARG A 162 -23.04 0.47 19.46
N GLY A 163 -22.02 -0.24 19.97
CA GLY A 163 -21.63 -1.58 19.53
C GLY A 163 -20.39 -1.59 18.65
N ILE A 164 -20.30 -2.58 17.76
CA ILE A 164 -19.20 -2.72 16.80
C ILE A 164 -19.56 -1.95 15.53
N CYS A 165 -18.74 -0.96 15.16
CA CYS A 165 -18.85 -0.31 13.87
C CYS A 165 -18.23 -1.19 12.77
N ALA A 166 -18.98 -1.44 11.71
CA ALA A 166 -18.52 -2.14 10.53
C ALA A 166 -18.94 -1.44 9.25
N VAL A 167 -18.08 -1.52 8.24
CA VAL A 167 -18.26 -0.84 6.96
C VAL A 167 -18.49 -1.88 5.84
N PRO A 168 -19.29 -1.53 4.81
CA PRO A 168 -19.64 -2.48 3.76
C PRO A 168 -18.49 -2.67 2.76
N TYR A 169 -18.16 -3.93 2.49
CA TYR A 169 -17.30 -4.36 1.40
C TYR A 169 -18.09 -5.27 0.46
N THR A 170 -17.71 -5.29 -0.82
CA THR A 170 -18.25 -6.21 -1.82
C THR A 170 -17.25 -7.32 -2.08
N ARG A 171 -17.63 -8.57 -1.78
CA ARG A 171 -16.83 -9.75 -2.11
C ARG A 171 -16.86 -10.02 -3.61
N GLN A 172 -15.71 -10.09 -4.26
CA GLN A 172 -15.64 -10.06 -5.73
C GLN A 172 -16.08 -11.36 -6.41
N ARG A 173 -15.90 -12.53 -5.77
CA ARG A 173 -16.28 -13.82 -6.36
C ARG A 173 -17.79 -13.97 -6.63
N ASP A 174 -18.63 -13.26 -5.88
CA ASP A 174 -20.09 -13.43 -5.91
C ASP A 174 -20.91 -12.14 -5.71
N GLY A 175 -20.25 -10.99 -5.55
CA GLY A 175 -20.88 -9.69 -5.37
C GLY A 175 -21.61 -9.50 -4.04
N GLN A 176 -21.40 -10.39 -3.06
CA GLN A 176 -22.12 -10.30 -1.79
C GLN A 176 -21.59 -9.16 -0.91
N PRO A 177 -22.48 -8.36 -0.28
CA PRO A 177 -22.08 -7.37 0.69
C PRO A 177 -21.66 -8.05 2.00
N VAL A 178 -20.52 -7.64 2.55
CA VAL A 178 -19.95 -8.14 3.80
C VAL A 178 -19.59 -6.95 4.67
N TYR A 179 -19.98 -6.96 5.95
CA TYR A 179 -19.65 -5.90 6.89
C TYR A 179 -18.39 -6.26 7.67
N LEU A 180 -17.29 -5.54 7.42
CA LEU A 180 -16.03 -5.74 8.13
C LEU A 180 -15.90 -4.73 9.28
N PRO A 181 -15.61 -5.18 10.52
CA PRO A 181 -15.35 -4.28 11.65
C PRO A 181 -14.22 -3.29 11.35
N VAL A 182 -14.43 -2.01 11.67
CA VAL A 182 -13.40 -0.98 11.47
C VAL A 182 -12.15 -1.26 12.32
N SER A 183 -12.32 -1.88 13.49
CA SER A 183 -11.21 -2.33 14.33
C SER A 183 -10.30 -3.34 13.62
N ILE A 184 -10.84 -4.38 12.99
CA ILE A 184 -10.06 -5.35 12.19
C ILE A 184 -9.34 -4.62 11.05
N ILE A 185 -10.07 -3.75 10.35
CA ILE A 185 -9.55 -2.98 9.22
C ILE A 185 -8.35 -2.11 9.66
N GLY A 186 -8.50 -1.37 10.77
CA GLY A 186 -7.48 -0.47 11.29
C GLY A 186 -6.25 -1.20 11.83
N ASN A 187 -6.44 -2.30 12.58
CA ASN A 187 -5.34 -3.01 13.22
C ASN A 187 -4.54 -3.89 12.25
N LEU A 188 -5.20 -4.62 11.34
CA LEU A 188 -4.52 -5.64 10.54
C LEU A 188 -4.03 -5.12 9.19
N TYR A 189 -4.77 -4.21 8.59
CA TYR A 189 -4.53 -3.79 7.20
C TYR A 189 -3.90 -2.40 7.08
N VAL A 190 -4.06 -1.53 8.08
CA VAL A 190 -3.52 -0.16 8.08
C VAL A 190 -3.72 0.53 6.72
N SER A 191 -2.73 1.18 6.11
CA SER A 191 -2.88 1.79 4.78
C SER A 191 -2.91 0.79 3.61
N ASN A 192 -2.71 -0.51 3.83
CA ASN A 192 -2.61 -1.48 2.74
C ASN A 192 -3.92 -1.67 1.98
N GLY A 193 -3.77 -1.76 0.65
CA GLY A 193 -4.88 -1.92 -0.27
C GLY A 193 -5.71 -0.65 -0.46
N MET A 194 -5.29 0.52 0.03
CA MET A 194 -5.92 1.78 -0.34
C MET A 194 -5.44 2.25 -1.71
N SER A 195 -6.31 2.89 -2.49
CA SER A 195 -5.89 3.63 -3.68
C SER A 195 -6.91 4.69 -4.10
N ALA A 196 -6.45 5.74 -4.77
CA ALA A 196 -7.28 6.67 -5.52
C ALA A 196 -6.79 6.82 -6.96
N GLY A 197 -7.69 7.19 -7.87
CA GLY A 197 -7.37 7.27 -9.28
C GLY A 197 -8.39 8.05 -10.10
N ASN A 198 -8.05 8.27 -11.36
CA ASN A 198 -8.93 8.97 -12.31
C ASN A 198 -10.19 8.15 -12.64
N THR A 199 -10.09 6.82 -12.59
CA THR A 199 -11.18 5.87 -12.86
C THR A 199 -11.20 4.77 -11.79
N PRO A 200 -12.31 4.02 -11.67
CA PRO A 200 -12.39 2.88 -10.75
C PRO A 200 -11.30 1.83 -10.98
N ASN A 201 -11.08 1.43 -12.24
CA ASN A 201 -10.14 0.36 -12.55
C ASN A 201 -8.69 0.81 -12.36
N GLU A 202 -8.33 2.05 -12.72
CA GLU A 202 -6.98 2.60 -12.46
C GLU A 202 -6.60 2.50 -10.97
N ALA A 203 -7.51 2.91 -10.08
CA ALA A 203 -7.29 2.83 -8.63
C ALA A 203 -7.26 1.38 -8.12
N ARG A 204 -8.18 0.53 -8.60
CA ARG A 204 -8.21 -0.89 -8.18
C ARG A 204 -6.98 -1.66 -8.63
N VAL A 205 -6.47 -1.40 -9.84
CA VAL A 205 -5.20 -1.99 -10.32
C VAL A 205 -4.06 -1.56 -9.42
N GLN A 206 -3.97 -0.27 -9.08
CA GLN A 206 -2.93 0.24 -8.19
C GLN A 206 -3.02 -0.40 -6.79
N SER A 207 -4.22 -0.51 -6.21
CA SER A 207 -4.45 -1.17 -4.92
C SER A 207 -4.04 -2.66 -4.94
N LEU A 208 -4.48 -3.42 -5.93
CA LEU A 208 -4.10 -4.83 -6.07
C LEU A 208 -2.59 -5.01 -6.30
N SER A 209 -1.97 -4.09 -7.04
CA SER A 209 -0.53 -4.09 -7.29
C SER A 209 0.27 -3.89 -6.00
N GLU A 210 -0.18 -3.00 -5.11
CA GLU A 210 0.42 -2.80 -3.79
C GLU A 210 0.25 -4.02 -2.87
N ILE A 211 -0.90 -4.70 -2.95
CA ILE A 211 -1.13 -5.97 -2.25
C ILE A 211 -0.15 -7.04 -2.74
N PHE A 212 0.03 -7.20 -4.06
CA PHE A 212 1.04 -8.12 -4.60
C PHE A 212 2.44 -7.75 -4.15
N GLU A 213 2.81 -6.47 -4.25
CA GLU A 213 4.12 -5.96 -3.84
C GLU A 213 4.46 -6.38 -2.41
N ARG A 214 3.56 -6.13 -1.46
CA ARG A 214 3.78 -6.43 -0.03
C ARG A 214 3.73 -7.92 0.29
N TYR A 215 2.76 -8.64 -0.27
CA TYR A 215 2.67 -10.09 -0.11
C TYR A 215 3.93 -10.80 -0.60
N VAL A 216 4.40 -10.43 -1.80
CA VAL A 216 5.58 -11.03 -2.43
C VAL A 216 6.86 -10.58 -1.73
N LYS A 217 6.98 -9.30 -1.33
CA LYS A 217 8.07 -8.79 -0.49
C LYS A 217 8.22 -9.62 0.78
N ASN A 218 7.14 -9.78 1.55
CA ASN A 218 7.16 -10.54 2.81
C ASN A 218 7.55 -12.00 2.58
N LYS A 219 6.99 -12.64 1.54
CA LYS A 219 7.34 -14.01 1.17
C LYS A 219 8.83 -14.15 0.84
N ILE A 220 9.36 -13.26 0.02
CA ILE A 220 10.77 -13.29 -0.41
C ILE A 220 11.72 -13.10 0.76
N ILE A 221 11.43 -12.14 1.64
CA ILE A 221 12.25 -11.83 2.81
C ILE A 221 12.19 -13.00 3.80
N ALA A 222 11.00 -13.43 4.21
CA ALA A 222 10.83 -14.45 5.23
C ALA A 222 11.36 -15.83 4.81
N GLU A 223 11.29 -16.17 3.52
CA GLU A 223 11.79 -17.45 3.00
C GLU A 223 13.24 -17.37 2.52
N GLY A 224 13.90 -16.20 2.61
CA GLY A 224 15.29 -16.00 2.16
C GLY A 224 15.49 -16.28 0.67
N ILE A 225 14.49 -15.97 -0.16
CA ILE A 225 14.47 -16.35 -1.58
C ILE A 225 15.52 -15.57 -2.36
N CYS A 226 16.36 -16.26 -3.11
CA CYS A 226 17.24 -15.64 -4.09
C CYS A 226 16.54 -15.45 -5.42
N LEU A 227 16.34 -14.19 -5.79
CA LEU A 227 15.68 -13.82 -7.03
C LEU A 227 16.62 -13.86 -8.24
N PRO A 228 16.13 -14.25 -9.44
CA PRO A 228 16.89 -14.15 -10.67
C PRO A 228 17.07 -12.69 -11.10
N GLU A 229 18.31 -12.32 -11.45
CA GLU A 229 18.60 -10.98 -11.97
C GLU A 229 17.95 -10.76 -13.34
N ILE A 230 17.45 -9.55 -13.55
CA ILE A 230 16.86 -9.13 -14.83
C ILE A 230 18.02 -8.99 -15.84
N PRO A 231 18.00 -9.73 -16.97
CA PRO A 231 19.08 -9.64 -17.96
C PRO A 231 19.26 -8.22 -18.51
N GLN A 232 20.50 -7.81 -18.79
CA GLN A 232 20.79 -6.46 -19.29
C GLN A 232 19.98 -6.08 -20.54
N GLN A 233 19.77 -7.02 -21.46
CA GLN A 233 18.96 -6.80 -22.68
C GLN A 233 17.50 -6.43 -22.38
N VAL A 234 16.97 -6.83 -21.21
CA VAL A 234 15.62 -6.51 -20.73
C VAL A 234 15.62 -5.12 -20.09
N ILE A 235 16.65 -4.78 -19.30
CA ILE A 235 16.86 -3.44 -18.73
C ILE A 235 17.01 -2.39 -19.86
N ASP A 236 17.71 -2.74 -20.94
CA ASP A 236 17.96 -1.86 -22.08
C ASP A 236 16.68 -1.42 -22.83
N ARG A 237 15.53 -2.08 -22.57
CA ARG A 237 14.21 -1.66 -23.09
C ARG A 237 13.71 -0.37 -22.46
N PHE A 238 14.20 -0.02 -21.26
CA PHE A 238 13.68 1.08 -20.44
C PHE A 238 14.77 2.13 -20.17
N PRO A 239 15.11 2.97 -21.17
CA PRO A 239 16.28 3.84 -21.09
C PRO A 239 16.20 4.88 -19.96
N GLY A 240 15.00 5.37 -19.61
CA GLY A 240 14.82 6.29 -18.50
C GLY A 240 15.17 5.66 -17.15
N ILE A 241 14.67 4.46 -16.90
CA ILE A 241 14.95 3.67 -15.68
C ILE A 241 16.43 3.27 -15.64
N LYS A 242 16.97 2.82 -16.78
CA LYS A 242 18.40 2.49 -16.92
C LYS A 242 19.29 3.68 -16.56
N GLN A 243 18.95 4.88 -16.99
CA GLN A 243 19.70 6.09 -16.64
C GLN A 243 19.72 6.34 -15.13
N SER A 244 18.60 6.15 -14.42
CA SER A 244 18.53 6.29 -12.96
C SER A 244 19.43 5.26 -12.26
N ILE A 245 19.43 4.02 -12.74
CA ILE A 245 20.28 2.92 -12.26
C ILE A 245 21.76 3.23 -12.46
N GLU A 246 22.14 3.67 -13.65
CA GLU A 246 23.52 4.03 -13.99
C GLU A 246 24.03 5.19 -13.11
N GLU A 247 23.17 6.18 -12.81
CA GLU A 247 23.53 7.27 -11.91
C GLU A 247 23.76 6.79 -10.47
N LEU A 248 22.91 5.89 -9.95
CA LEU A 248 23.11 5.27 -8.64
C LEU A 248 24.43 4.48 -8.57
N GLN A 249 24.74 3.73 -9.62
CA GLN A 249 25.99 2.99 -9.74
C GLN A 249 27.21 3.91 -9.83
N ALA A 250 27.11 5.02 -10.58
CA ALA A 250 28.15 6.04 -10.67
C ALA A 250 28.43 6.73 -9.33
N HIS A 251 27.43 6.79 -8.45
CA HIS A 251 27.57 7.26 -7.07
C HIS A 251 28.17 6.22 -6.11
N GLY A 252 28.53 5.04 -6.61
CA GLY A 252 29.25 4.01 -5.86
C GLY A 252 28.36 2.96 -5.18
N TYR A 253 27.05 2.98 -5.43
CA TYR A 253 26.14 1.94 -4.95
C TYR A 253 26.17 0.72 -5.86
N HIS A 254 26.13 -0.48 -5.27
CA HIS A 254 25.87 -1.69 -6.03
C HIS A 254 24.36 -1.94 -6.07
N LEU A 255 23.83 -2.23 -7.25
CA LEU A 255 22.41 -2.53 -7.44
C LEU A 255 22.25 -3.98 -7.89
N ARG A 256 21.39 -4.72 -7.20
CA ARG A 256 20.85 -6.00 -7.67
C ARG A 256 19.43 -5.76 -8.17
N ILE A 257 19.21 -5.98 -9.46
CA ILE A 257 17.93 -5.72 -10.12
C ILE A 257 17.34 -7.07 -10.53
N ALA A 258 16.24 -7.46 -9.90
CA ALA A 258 15.77 -8.82 -9.95
C ALA A 258 14.26 -8.92 -10.24
N ASP A 259 13.91 -10.00 -10.93
CA ASP A 259 12.53 -10.40 -11.17
C ASP A 259 11.99 -11.07 -9.90
N ALA A 260 10.99 -10.43 -9.28
CA ALA A 260 10.34 -10.90 -8.06
C ALA A 260 9.03 -11.65 -8.34
N SER A 261 8.77 -12.02 -9.60
CA SER A 261 7.53 -12.70 -9.99
C SER A 261 7.39 -14.13 -9.48
N LEU A 262 8.46 -14.70 -8.93
CA LEU A 262 8.53 -16.09 -8.47
C LEU A 262 8.13 -17.07 -9.59
N GLY A 263 8.80 -16.94 -10.74
CA GLY A 263 8.58 -17.78 -11.92
C GLY A 263 7.41 -17.31 -12.80
N GLY A 264 7.19 -15.99 -12.89
CA GLY A 264 6.14 -15.37 -13.71
C GLY A 264 4.75 -15.38 -13.07
N LYS A 265 4.65 -15.71 -11.78
CA LYS A 265 3.35 -15.84 -11.07
C LYS A 265 2.79 -14.48 -10.61
N TYR A 266 3.66 -13.57 -10.16
CA TYR A 266 3.26 -12.29 -9.59
C TYR A 266 3.85 -11.12 -10.39
N PRO A 267 3.13 -9.99 -10.52
CA PRO A 267 3.62 -8.85 -11.27
C PRO A 267 4.50 -7.92 -10.40
N VAL A 268 5.64 -8.44 -9.91
CA VAL A 268 6.50 -7.75 -8.92
C VAL A 268 7.96 -7.73 -9.34
N ILE A 269 8.63 -6.60 -9.10
CA ILE A 269 10.07 -6.38 -9.30
C ILE A 269 10.74 -6.07 -7.96
N SER A 270 12.02 -6.42 -7.84
CA SER A 270 12.88 -6.00 -6.74
C SER A 270 14.12 -5.26 -7.24
N VAL A 271 14.44 -4.14 -6.60
CA VAL A 271 15.71 -3.42 -6.78
C VAL A 271 16.33 -3.26 -5.41
N THR A 272 17.47 -3.91 -5.21
CA THR A 272 18.20 -3.89 -3.94
C THR A 272 19.46 -3.06 -4.09
N LEU A 273 19.57 -2.02 -3.26
CA LEU A 273 20.75 -1.20 -3.12
C LEU A 273 21.65 -1.77 -2.05
N ILE A 274 22.94 -1.89 -2.36
CA ILE A 274 23.99 -2.36 -1.46
C ILE A 274 25.02 -1.24 -1.36
N ASN A 275 25.27 -0.77 -0.14
CA ASN A 275 26.26 0.25 0.14
C ASN A 275 27.62 -0.41 0.41
N PRO A 276 28.63 -0.30 -0.47
CA PRO A 276 29.91 -0.99 -0.27
C PRO A 276 30.73 -0.45 0.91
N ARG A 277 30.37 0.72 1.43
CA ARG A 277 31.08 1.38 2.54
C ARG A 277 30.91 0.62 3.86
N ASP A 278 29.71 0.13 4.14
CA ASP A 278 29.32 -0.51 5.41
C ASP A 278 28.63 -1.87 5.22
N GLY A 279 28.35 -2.28 3.98
CA GLY A 279 27.67 -3.52 3.65
C GLY A 279 26.16 -3.45 3.87
N ALA A 280 25.61 -2.26 4.14
CA ALA A 280 24.19 -2.08 4.36
C ALA A 280 23.37 -2.37 3.10
N VAL A 281 22.17 -2.91 3.29
CA VAL A 281 21.28 -3.36 2.22
C VAL A 281 19.91 -2.72 2.36
N PHE A 282 19.40 -2.20 1.25
CA PHE A 282 18.05 -1.68 1.14
C PHE A 282 17.33 -2.32 -0.04
N ALA A 283 16.37 -3.20 0.24
CA ALA A 283 15.57 -3.87 -0.77
C ALA A 283 14.24 -3.13 -1.01
N SER A 284 14.10 -2.54 -2.20
CA SER A 284 12.86 -1.96 -2.69
C SER A 284 12.09 -2.99 -3.54
N PHE A 285 10.76 -2.93 -3.48
CA PHE A 285 9.85 -3.75 -4.26
C PHE A 285 8.81 -2.87 -4.94
N GLY A 286 8.34 -3.27 -6.11
CA GLY A 286 7.29 -2.57 -6.84
C GLY A 286 6.39 -3.53 -7.59
N GLY A 287 5.08 -3.40 -7.40
CA GLY A 287 4.06 -4.16 -8.14
C GLY A 287 3.38 -3.33 -9.21
N HIS A 288 3.11 -3.93 -10.37
CA HIS A 288 2.16 -3.47 -11.41
C HIS A 288 2.04 -4.52 -12.56
N PRO A 289 0.85 -4.76 -13.17
CA PRO A 289 0.70 -5.68 -14.31
C PRO A 289 1.62 -5.41 -15.50
N CYS A 290 1.78 -4.13 -15.87
CA CYS A 290 2.83 -3.70 -16.78
C CYS A 290 4.23 -3.75 -16.14
N PHE A 291 5.16 -4.46 -16.78
CA PHE A 291 6.54 -4.63 -16.31
C PHE A 291 7.28 -3.31 -16.15
N GLU A 292 7.15 -2.40 -17.13
CA GLU A 292 7.80 -1.09 -17.12
C GLU A 292 7.37 -0.26 -15.90
N VAL A 293 6.07 -0.25 -15.62
CA VAL A 293 5.50 0.50 -14.50
C VAL A 293 5.94 -0.10 -13.17
N ALA A 294 5.96 -1.44 -13.04
CA ALA A 294 6.48 -2.10 -11.83
C ALA A 294 7.96 -1.74 -11.60
N PHE A 295 8.75 -1.69 -12.68
CA PHE A 295 10.17 -1.39 -12.60
C PHE A 295 10.42 0.06 -12.18
N GLU A 296 9.71 1.02 -12.82
CA GLU A 296 9.79 2.44 -12.48
C GLU A 296 9.37 2.68 -11.02
N ARG A 297 8.26 2.07 -10.59
CA ARG A 297 7.78 2.17 -9.20
C ARG A 297 8.80 1.66 -8.19
N THR A 298 9.49 0.56 -8.51
CA THR A 298 10.52 -0.01 -7.63
C THR A 298 11.71 0.94 -7.46
N VAL A 299 12.18 1.55 -8.55
CA VAL A 299 13.32 2.49 -8.53
C VAL A 299 12.93 3.82 -7.88
N THR A 300 11.74 4.34 -8.15
CA THR A 300 11.27 5.60 -7.56
C THR A 300 10.99 5.48 -6.06
N GLU A 301 10.50 4.33 -5.58
CA GLU A 301 10.33 4.05 -4.14
C GLU A 301 11.67 4.02 -3.40
N LEU A 302 12.70 3.43 -4.02
CA LEU A 302 14.04 3.33 -3.42
C LEU A 302 14.61 4.69 -3.00
N LEU A 303 14.22 5.78 -3.67
CA LEU A 303 14.72 7.13 -3.39
C LEU A 303 13.62 8.10 -2.92
N GLN A 304 12.43 7.61 -2.61
CA GLN A 304 11.35 8.46 -2.13
C GLN A 304 11.74 9.12 -0.81
N GLY A 305 11.77 10.45 -0.79
CA GLY A 305 12.10 11.23 0.41
C GLY A 305 13.57 11.13 0.84
N ARG A 306 14.46 10.55 0.02
CA ARG A 306 15.87 10.34 0.34
C ARG A 306 16.77 10.94 -0.73
N SER A 307 17.70 11.80 -0.34
CA SER A 307 18.84 12.15 -1.19
C SER A 307 19.92 11.07 -1.15
N LEU A 308 20.88 11.11 -2.09
CA LEU A 308 21.92 10.08 -2.19
C LEU A 308 22.85 10.01 -0.96
N ASP A 309 22.95 11.09 -0.20
CA ASP A 309 23.68 11.19 1.07
C ASP A 309 22.85 10.76 2.30
N GLN A 310 21.58 10.40 2.10
CA GLN A 310 20.64 9.95 3.14
C GLN A 310 20.32 8.45 3.05
N LEU A 311 21.14 7.68 2.31
CA LEU A 311 21.01 6.22 2.17
C LEU A 311 21.84 5.46 3.23
N ASP A 312 21.88 6.01 4.44
CA ASP A 312 22.59 5.49 5.61
C ASP A 312 21.57 4.97 6.64
N GLY A 313 21.99 4.02 7.50
CA GLY A 313 21.13 3.50 8.59
C GLY A 313 20.42 2.18 8.30
N PHE A 314 20.61 1.60 7.11
CA PHE A 314 20.18 0.24 6.80
C PHE A 314 21.12 -0.81 7.42
N GLN A 315 20.65 -2.05 7.53
CA GLN A 315 21.40 -3.15 8.14
C GLN A 315 22.16 -3.96 7.10
N PRO A 316 23.32 -4.54 7.46
CA PRO A 316 23.94 -5.58 6.64
C PRO A 316 23.08 -6.85 6.64
N PRO A 317 23.25 -7.77 5.67
CA PRO A 317 22.50 -9.01 5.64
C PRO A 317 22.78 -9.91 6.86
N SER A 318 21.76 -10.65 7.29
CA SER A 318 21.84 -11.62 8.39
C SER A 318 21.99 -13.06 7.87
N PHE A 319 22.69 -13.90 8.63
CA PHE A 319 22.70 -15.36 8.42
C PHE A 319 21.60 -16.07 9.22
N ASP A 320 20.92 -15.36 10.13
CA ASP A 320 19.82 -15.89 10.93
C ASP A 320 18.51 -15.72 10.16
N LEU A 321 18.06 -16.79 9.51
CA LEU A 321 16.81 -16.77 8.75
C LEU A 321 15.59 -16.68 9.67
N ASP A 322 15.68 -17.21 10.90
CA ASP A 322 14.55 -17.17 11.84
C ASP A 322 14.29 -15.72 12.28
N GLU A 323 15.34 -14.93 12.54
CA GLU A 323 15.22 -13.49 12.84
C GLU A 323 14.70 -12.68 11.63
N VAL A 324 15.14 -13.03 10.41
CA VAL A 324 14.66 -12.39 9.18
C VAL A 324 13.18 -12.71 8.91
N ALA A 325 12.74 -13.93 9.23
CA ALA A 325 11.37 -14.39 9.04
C ALA A 325 10.40 -13.93 10.13
N ASP A 326 10.91 -13.39 11.24
CA ASP A 326 10.08 -12.90 12.33
C ASP A 326 9.12 -11.80 11.85
N HIS A 327 7.86 -11.85 12.29
CA HIS A 327 6.85 -10.88 11.90
C HIS A 327 7.24 -9.45 12.26
N HIS A 328 7.94 -9.24 13.38
CA HIS A 328 8.44 -7.93 13.74
C HIS A 328 9.42 -7.36 12.71
N ASN A 329 10.26 -8.22 12.10
CA ASN A 329 11.15 -7.79 11.03
C ASN A 329 10.36 -7.39 9.77
N LEU A 330 9.31 -8.14 9.42
CA LEU A 330 8.44 -7.83 8.29
C LEU A 330 7.65 -6.52 8.51
N GLU A 331 7.23 -6.25 9.75
CA GLU A 331 6.62 -4.98 10.16
C GLU A 331 7.59 -3.81 9.99
N ILE A 332 8.85 -3.94 10.43
CA ILE A 332 9.89 -2.93 10.20
C ILE A 332 10.07 -2.68 8.69
N HIS A 333 10.08 -3.75 7.89
CA HIS A 333 10.14 -3.64 6.44
C HIS A 333 8.95 -2.89 5.84
N PHE A 334 7.77 -2.98 6.43
CA PHE A 334 6.60 -2.20 6.04
C PHE A 334 6.72 -0.73 6.45
N ILE A 335 7.22 -0.44 7.66
CA ILE A 335 7.30 0.91 8.22
C ILE A 335 8.34 1.77 7.49
N ASP A 336 9.57 1.28 7.33
CA ASP A 336 10.66 2.09 6.79
C ASP A 336 11.69 1.34 5.92
N SER A 337 11.49 0.02 5.73
CA SER A 337 12.39 -0.86 4.96
C SER A 337 13.79 -1.03 5.56
N SER A 338 13.97 -0.77 6.86
CA SER A 338 15.26 -0.95 7.56
C SER A 338 15.47 -2.35 8.16
N GLY A 339 14.53 -3.27 7.94
CA GLY A 339 14.60 -4.63 8.46
C GLY A 339 15.76 -5.45 7.87
N LEU A 340 16.02 -6.59 8.50
CA LEU A 340 17.03 -7.55 8.09
C LEU A 340 16.65 -8.25 6.78
N ILE A 341 17.66 -8.55 5.97
CA ILE A 341 17.58 -9.36 4.76
C ILE A 341 18.52 -10.55 4.92
N ALA A 342 18.08 -11.76 4.57
CA ALA A 342 18.89 -12.96 4.67
C ALA A 342 20.05 -12.93 3.65
N TYR A 343 21.21 -13.48 4.03
CA TYR A 343 22.36 -13.63 3.13
C TYR A 343 22.03 -14.50 1.91
N ASP A 344 21.12 -15.46 2.06
CA ASP A 344 20.64 -16.35 0.99
C ASP A 344 20.00 -15.60 -0.18
N PHE A 345 19.44 -14.41 0.08
CA PHE A 345 18.91 -13.50 -0.95
C PHE A 345 19.97 -13.14 -2.01
N PHE A 346 21.26 -13.23 -1.67
CA PHE A 346 22.39 -12.85 -2.52
C PHE A 346 23.18 -14.04 -3.08
N LYS A 347 22.73 -15.28 -2.89
CA LYS A 347 23.47 -16.44 -3.41
C LYS A 347 23.57 -16.43 -4.95
N ASN A 348 24.58 -17.12 -5.49
CA ASN A 348 24.87 -17.11 -6.93
C ASN A 348 23.78 -17.76 -7.80
N LYS A 349 23.01 -18.70 -7.23
CA LYS A 349 21.96 -19.43 -7.97
C LYS A 349 20.59 -18.99 -7.47
N ALA A 350 19.81 -18.38 -8.36
CA ALA A 350 18.42 -18.04 -8.09
C ALA A 350 17.56 -19.30 -7.85
N ASP A 351 16.55 -19.16 -7.00
CA ASP A 351 15.59 -20.22 -6.69
C ASP A 351 14.51 -20.35 -7.77
N TYR A 352 14.35 -19.31 -8.58
CA TYR A 352 13.43 -19.24 -9.71
C TYR A 352 14.18 -18.91 -11.00
N GLU A 353 13.60 -19.30 -12.13
CA GLU A 353 14.03 -18.81 -13.44
C GLU A 353 13.45 -17.42 -13.69
N PHE A 354 14.23 -16.56 -14.35
CA PHE A 354 13.75 -15.26 -14.81
C PHE A 354 12.57 -15.43 -15.77
N ALA A 355 11.49 -14.70 -15.53
CA ALA A 355 10.37 -14.59 -16.45
C ALA A 355 10.29 -13.16 -17.00
N ASP A 356 10.27 -13.01 -18.33
CA ASP A 356 9.99 -11.74 -19.00
C ASP A 356 8.47 -11.55 -19.11
N TRP A 357 7.81 -11.43 -17.96
CA TRP A 357 6.37 -11.24 -17.86
C TRP A 357 5.98 -9.81 -18.24
N ASP A 358 4.78 -9.62 -18.81
CA ASP A 358 4.20 -8.31 -19.04
C ASP A 358 2.70 -8.45 -19.29
N HIS A 359 1.90 -7.59 -18.66
CA HIS A 359 0.46 -7.48 -18.90
C HIS A 359 0.06 -6.01 -18.98
N ASN A 360 0.57 -5.33 -20.01
CA ASN A 360 0.28 -3.93 -20.32
C ASN A 360 -0.95 -3.81 -21.23
N THR A 361 -2.12 -3.62 -20.65
CA THR A 361 -3.43 -3.60 -21.35
C THR A 361 -4.30 -2.44 -20.85
N SER A 362 -5.62 -2.51 -21.04
CA SER A 362 -6.54 -1.56 -20.41
C SER A 362 -6.65 -1.82 -18.92
N THR A 363 -6.90 -0.79 -18.12
CA THR A 363 -7.08 -0.91 -16.66
C THR A 363 -8.17 -1.93 -16.27
N GLU A 364 -9.19 -2.12 -17.12
CA GLU A 364 -10.22 -3.16 -16.95
C GLU A 364 -9.64 -4.58 -17.05
N ASP A 365 -8.82 -4.85 -18.07
CA ASP A 365 -8.20 -6.16 -18.27
C ASP A 365 -7.09 -6.42 -17.23
N GLU A 366 -6.32 -5.38 -16.88
CA GLU A 366 -5.34 -5.42 -15.80
C GLU A 366 -5.99 -5.75 -14.44
N PHE A 367 -7.15 -5.16 -14.13
CA PHE A 367 -7.91 -5.48 -12.91
C PHE A 367 -8.36 -6.95 -12.92
N ALA A 368 -8.88 -7.43 -14.05
CA ALA A 368 -9.31 -8.82 -14.21
C ALA A 368 -8.13 -9.81 -14.08
N TYR A 369 -6.96 -9.45 -14.65
CA TYR A 369 -5.72 -10.21 -14.53
C TYR A 369 -5.29 -10.36 -13.07
N CYS A 370 -5.22 -9.25 -12.32
CA CYS A 370 -4.88 -9.28 -10.90
C CYS A 370 -5.86 -10.12 -10.08
N CYS A 371 -7.17 -9.94 -10.31
CA CYS A 371 -8.20 -10.72 -9.63
C CYS A 371 -8.07 -12.22 -9.90
N ARG A 372 -7.78 -12.60 -11.14
CA ARG A 372 -7.60 -14.00 -11.53
C ARG A 372 -6.44 -14.65 -10.77
N ILE A 373 -5.28 -13.99 -10.68
CA ILE A 373 -4.13 -14.53 -9.93
C ILE A 373 -4.50 -14.78 -8.46
N ILE A 374 -5.16 -13.82 -7.82
CA ILE A 374 -5.56 -13.94 -6.40
C ILE A 374 -6.58 -15.07 -6.20
N HIS A 375 -7.58 -15.19 -7.06
CA HIS A 375 -8.54 -16.29 -6.99
C HIS A 375 -7.91 -17.66 -7.28
N GLU A 376 -6.94 -17.75 -8.21
CA GLU A 376 -6.19 -18.98 -8.49
C GLU A 376 -5.33 -19.42 -7.30
N MET A 377 -4.94 -18.48 -6.42
CA MET A 377 -4.30 -18.78 -5.15
C MET A 377 -5.28 -19.23 -4.06
N GLY A 378 -6.59 -19.13 -4.30
CA GLY A 378 -7.64 -19.52 -3.36
C GLY A 378 -8.08 -18.43 -2.39
N PHE A 379 -7.69 -17.17 -2.61
CA PHE A 379 -8.07 -16.06 -1.74
C PHE A 379 -9.31 -15.32 -2.25
N ASP A 380 -10.05 -14.71 -1.33
CA ASP A 380 -11.16 -13.82 -1.62
C ASP A 380 -10.74 -12.36 -1.63
N ILE A 381 -11.36 -11.57 -2.52
CA ILE A 381 -11.13 -10.13 -2.63
C ILE A 381 -12.37 -9.40 -2.14
N TYR A 382 -12.18 -8.44 -1.24
CA TYR A 382 -13.21 -7.59 -0.69
C TYR A 382 -12.90 -6.14 -1.06
N ILE A 383 -13.83 -5.43 -1.71
CA ILE A 383 -13.62 -4.05 -2.15
C ILE A 383 -14.66 -3.12 -1.54
N SER A 384 -14.22 -2.03 -0.90
CA SER A 384 -15.06 -0.89 -0.57
C SER A 384 -14.72 0.28 -1.51
N ASP A 385 -15.75 0.88 -2.10
CA ASP A 385 -15.64 1.99 -3.06
C ASP A 385 -16.04 3.32 -2.42
N TYR A 386 -15.26 4.37 -2.67
CA TYR A 386 -15.49 5.71 -2.15
C TYR A 386 -15.50 6.73 -3.31
N ASN A 387 -16.58 7.51 -3.40
CA ASN A 387 -16.73 8.56 -4.43
C ASN A 387 -17.21 9.90 -3.85
N HIS A 388 -17.30 10.02 -2.52
CA HIS A 388 -17.92 11.15 -1.84
C HIS A 388 -17.11 12.46 -1.93
N LEU A 389 -15.82 12.37 -2.29
CA LEU A 389 -14.93 13.51 -2.51
C LEU A 389 -14.75 13.87 -3.99
N ASN A 390 -15.58 13.32 -4.88
CA ASN A 390 -15.52 13.50 -6.34
C ASN A 390 -14.20 13.04 -6.99
N VAL A 391 -13.43 12.22 -6.29
CA VAL A 391 -12.32 11.41 -6.80
C VAL A 391 -12.65 9.97 -6.41
N TYR A 392 -12.49 9.03 -7.34
CA TYR A 392 -12.68 7.63 -7.01
C TYR A 392 -11.52 7.18 -6.11
N ALA A 393 -11.87 6.57 -4.99
CA ALA A 393 -10.94 5.83 -4.15
C ALA A 393 -11.54 4.47 -3.80
N CYS A 394 -10.69 3.54 -3.43
CA CYS A 394 -11.09 2.22 -2.96
C CYS A 394 -10.18 1.75 -1.84
N ARG A 395 -10.67 0.78 -1.08
CA ARG A 395 -9.87 -0.03 -0.18
C ARG A 395 -10.16 -1.49 -0.45
N ILE A 396 -9.11 -2.25 -0.73
CA ILE A 396 -9.18 -3.66 -1.06
C ILE A 396 -8.55 -4.46 0.08
N ILE A 397 -9.25 -5.51 0.50
CA ILE A 397 -8.81 -6.46 1.50
C ILE A 397 -8.78 -7.85 0.88
N VAL A 398 -7.67 -8.55 1.06
CA VAL A 398 -7.43 -9.94 0.63
C VAL A 398 -6.83 -10.68 1.84
N PRO A 399 -7.67 -11.25 2.72
CA PRO A 399 -7.20 -11.92 3.93
C PRO A 399 -6.26 -13.08 3.59
N GLY A 400 -5.09 -13.10 4.24
CA GLY A 400 -3.97 -13.99 3.95
C GLY A 400 -2.97 -13.44 2.92
N MET A 401 -3.24 -12.28 2.32
CA MET A 401 -2.31 -11.60 1.40
C MET A 401 -2.06 -10.13 1.74
N SER A 402 -3.10 -9.37 2.07
CA SER A 402 -3.00 -7.93 2.31
C SER A 402 -2.77 -7.56 3.77
N ASP A 403 -2.78 -8.52 4.68
CA ASP A 403 -2.53 -8.32 6.11
C ASP A 403 -1.09 -7.81 6.32
N ILE A 404 -0.97 -6.78 7.15
CA ILE A 404 0.33 -6.26 7.61
C ILE A 404 0.68 -6.86 8.97
N TYR A 405 -0.33 -7.00 9.82
CA TYR A 405 -0.19 -7.56 11.16
C TYR A 405 -0.96 -8.90 11.27
N PRO A 406 -0.44 -9.86 12.05
CA PRO A 406 -1.05 -11.19 12.21
C PRO A 406 -2.32 -11.21 13.06
#